data_AF-A0A9P6BW33-F1
#
_entry.id   AF-A0A9P6BW33-F1
#
_cell.length_a   1.000
_cell.length_b   1.000
_cell.length_c   1.000
_cell.angle_alpha   90.00
_cell.angle_beta   90.00
_cell.angle_gamma   90.00
#
_symmetry.space_group_name_H-M   'P 1'
#
loop_
_entity.id
_entity.type
_entity.pdbx_description
1 polymer ?
#
loop_
_entity_poly.entity_id
_entity_poly.type
_entity_poly.pdbx_seq_one_letter_code
_entity_poly.pdbx_strand_id
1 'polypeptide(L)'
;KATIIPLVANLHNSHKIAGLGSCTCTNFCCYCHLTLNNKNNLKYLTWAPRIWNINHTHTEEWQDAPTLKAQNNVFDKAGVRWSKLFQLPYWNPMSYIVIDPIHCFKFGLLHHHLMEVWG
;
A
#
# COMPACT_ATOMS: atom_id res chain seq x y z
N LYS A 1 -12.13 21.68 14.80
CA LYS A 1 -11.06 20.88 14.16
C LYS A 1 -11.61 19.48 13.93
N ALA A 2 -11.60 18.97 12.70
CA ALA A 2 -12.01 17.60 12.39
C ALA A 2 -10.75 16.80 12.01
N THR A 3 -10.65 15.56 12.50
CA THR A 3 -9.54 14.66 12.18
C THR A 3 -10.14 13.35 11.68
N ILE A 4 -9.71 12.92 10.50
CA ILE A 4 -10.16 11.68 9.85
C ILE A 4 -9.06 10.65 10.08
N ILE A 5 -9.38 9.52 10.73
CA ILE A 5 -8.34 8.68 11.35
C ILE A 5 -8.31 7.22 10.87
N PRO A 6 -9.38 6.48 10.56
CA PRO A 6 -9.18 5.17 9.90
C PRO A 6 -9.69 5.16 8.46
N LEU A 7 -8.77 4.88 7.52
CA LEU A 7 -9.12 4.45 6.16
C LEU A 7 -9.49 2.97 6.20
N VAL A 8 -10.78 2.71 6.39
CA VAL A 8 -11.34 1.35 6.37
C VAL A 8 -11.84 1.04 4.96
N ALA A 9 -11.13 0.18 4.25
CA ALA A 9 -11.54 -0.27 2.92
C ALA A 9 -10.91 -1.62 2.57
N ASN A 10 -11.40 -2.23 1.48
CA ASN A 10 -10.69 -3.36 0.88
C ASN A 10 -9.26 -2.95 0.42
N LEU A 11 -8.40 -3.93 0.13
CA LEU A 11 -6.99 -3.67 -0.19
C LEU A 11 -6.83 -2.75 -1.41
N HIS A 12 -7.59 -2.98 -2.47
CA HIS A 12 -7.50 -2.19 -3.71
C HIS A 12 -7.86 -0.72 -3.51
N ASN A 13 -8.97 -0.46 -2.81
CA ASN A 13 -9.43 0.89 -2.54
C ASN A 13 -8.54 1.59 -1.52
N SER A 14 -8.05 0.86 -0.52
CA SER A 14 -7.09 1.39 0.46
C SER A 14 -5.83 1.89 -0.25
N HIS A 15 -5.30 1.11 -1.17
CA HIS A 15 -4.09 1.47 -1.92
C HIS A 15 -4.31 2.71 -2.79
N LYS A 16 -5.42 2.77 -3.52
CA LYS A 16 -5.78 3.94 -4.34
C LYS A 16 -5.88 5.21 -3.52
N ILE A 17 -6.59 5.16 -2.38
CA ILE A 17 -6.80 6.34 -1.53
C ILE A 17 -5.48 6.76 -0.87
N ALA A 18 -4.70 5.79 -0.39
CA ALA A 18 -3.42 6.02 0.25
C ALA A 18 -2.27 6.41 -0.69
N GLY A 19 -2.48 6.41 -2.01
CA GLY A 19 -1.42 6.67 -3.00
C GLY A 19 -0.39 5.54 -3.09
N LEU A 20 -0.76 4.32 -2.72
CA LEU A 20 0.10 3.14 -2.87
C LEU A 20 -0.12 2.46 -4.23
N GLY A 21 0.88 1.71 -4.69
CA GLY A 21 0.75 0.87 -5.87
C GLY A 21 -0.29 -0.22 -5.70
N SER A 22 -0.79 -0.79 -6.82
CA SER A 22 -1.77 -1.89 -6.78
C SER A 22 -1.30 -3.07 -5.92
N CYS A 23 -2.24 -3.88 -5.41
CA CYS A 23 -1.91 -5.15 -4.77
C CYS A 23 -1.21 -6.16 -5.71
N THR A 24 -1.13 -5.85 -7.00
CA THR A 24 -0.44 -6.63 -8.05
C THR A 24 0.88 -6.00 -8.50
N CYS A 25 1.31 -4.86 -7.95
CA CYS A 25 2.60 -4.26 -8.32
C CYS A 25 3.76 -4.91 -7.55
N THR A 26 5.00 -4.60 -7.95
CA THR A 26 6.20 -5.10 -7.26
C THR A 26 6.16 -4.80 -5.77
N ASN A 27 5.80 -3.57 -5.40
CA ASN A 27 5.72 -3.09 -4.02
C ASN A 27 4.27 -3.15 -3.50
N PHE A 28 3.71 -4.36 -3.41
CA PHE A 28 2.29 -4.61 -3.17
C PHE A 28 1.79 -4.37 -1.74
N CYS A 29 2.67 -4.32 -0.73
CA CYS A 29 2.27 -4.26 0.67
C CYS A 29 2.17 -2.80 1.16
N CYS A 30 1.18 -2.51 2.01
CA CYS A 30 1.01 -1.22 2.67
C CYS A 30 1.92 -1.01 3.89
N TYR A 31 2.49 -2.08 4.44
CA TYR A 31 3.31 -2.02 5.67
C TYR A 31 4.80 -2.26 5.44
N CYS A 32 5.18 -2.98 4.38
CA CYS A 32 6.56 -3.36 4.11
C CYS A 32 6.94 -3.22 2.63
N HIS A 33 8.24 -3.33 2.34
CA HIS A 33 8.83 -3.32 1.01
C HIS A 33 9.10 -4.74 0.49
N LEU A 34 8.39 -5.75 0.99
CA LEU A 34 8.47 -7.09 0.40
C LEU A 34 7.97 -7.03 -1.04
N THR A 35 8.76 -7.57 -1.97
CA THR A 35 8.39 -7.57 -3.38
C THR A 35 7.43 -8.69 -3.71
N LEU A 36 6.61 -8.51 -4.75
CA LEU A 36 5.65 -9.52 -5.21
C LEU A 36 6.32 -10.86 -5.55
N ASN A 37 7.52 -10.82 -6.13
CA ASN A 37 8.32 -12.02 -6.42
C ASN A 37 8.71 -12.80 -5.15
N ASN A 38 8.84 -12.09 -4.02
CA ASN A 38 9.20 -12.66 -2.73
C ASN A 38 8.00 -12.80 -1.79
N LYS A 39 6.75 -12.74 -2.28
CA LYS A 39 5.53 -12.82 -1.47
C LYS A 39 5.43 -14.06 -0.58
N ASN A 40 6.12 -15.14 -0.95
CA ASN A 40 6.14 -16.40 -0.20
C ASN A 40 7.14 -16.39 0.97
N ASN A 41 7.94 -15.33 1.14
CA ASN A 41 8.84 -15.21 2.28
C ASN A 41 8.02 -14.94 3.55
N LEU A 42 7.80 -15.96 4.37
CA LEU A 42 7.05 -15.84 5.63
C LEU A 42 7.89 -15.36 6.84
N LYS A 43 9.20 -15.12 6.65
CA LYS A 43 10.10 -14.69 7.74
C LYS A 43 9.96 -13.19 7.98
N TYR A 44 8.92 -12.78 8.69
CA TYR A 44 8.53 -11.37 8.84
C TYR A 44 9.64 -10.43 9.35
N LEU A 45 10.56 -10.94 10.17
CA LEU A 45 11.73 -10.19 10.66
C LEU A 45 12.68 -9.74 9.53
N THR A 46 12.62 -10.39 8.37
CA THR A 46 13.42 -10.05 7.19
C THR A 46 12.76 -8.99 6.31
N TRP A 47 11.50 -8.62 6.57
CA TRP A 47 10.76 -7.69 5.74
C TRP A 47 11.14 -6.25 6.11
N ALA A 48 11.70 -5.52 5.15
CA ALA A 48 11.98 -4.10 5.35
C ALA A 48 10.65 -3.33 5.58
N PRO A 49 10.46 -2.70 6.74
CA PRO A 49 9.24 -1.94 7.01
C PRO A 49 9.21 -0.70 6.14
N ARG A 50 8.00 -0.25 5.77
CA ARG A 50 7.85 1.10 5.22
C ARG A 50 7.99 2.09 6.38
N ILE A 51 8.68 3.19 6.14
CA ILE A 51 8.93 4.24 7.13
C ILE A 51 8.30 5.52 6.62
N TRP A 52 7.49 6.18 7.45
CA TRP A 52 6.70 7.37 7.08
C TRP A 52 7.52 8.44 6.37
N ASN A 53 8.58 8.91 7.00
CA ASN A 53 9.39 10.01 6.46
C ASN A 53 9.97 9.67 5.08
N ILE A 54 10.47 8.45 4.89
CA ILE A 54 11.04 8.00 3.61
C ILE A 54 9.94 7.93 2.54
N ASN A 55 8.79 7.36 2.89
CA ASN A 55 7.67 7.21 1.98
C ASN A 55 7.09 8.58 1.59
N HIS A 56 7.02 9.53 2.53
CA HIS A 56 6.58 10.91 2.31
C HIS A 56 7.52 11.65 1.35
N THR A 57 8.84 11.57 1.57
CA THR A 57 9.83 12.12 0.63
C THR A 57 9.66 11.54 -0.78
N HIS A 58 9.45 10.23 -0.93
CA HIS A 58 9.20 9.64 -2.25
C HIS A 58 7.89 10.13 -2.89
N THR A 59 6.87 10.50 -2.10
CA THR A 59 5.67 11.12 -2.66
C THR A 59 5.90 12.56 -3.12
N GLU A 60 6.75 13.32 -2.43
CA GLU A 60 7.17 14.65 -2.86
C GLU A 60 8.02 14.57 -4.14
N GLU A 61 9.00 13.65 -4.19
CA GLU A 61 9.78 13.35 -5.40
C GLU A 61 8.89 12.98 -6.59
N TRP A 62 7.83 12.20 -6.34
CA TRP A 62 6.86 11.85 -7.37
C TRP A 62 6.03 13.06 -7.81
N GLN A 63 5.66 13.94 -6.89
CA GLN A 63 4.89 15.15 -7.20
C GLN A 63 5.72 16.16 -8.00
N ASP A 64 6.99 16.35 -7.63
CA ASP A 64 7.90 17.33 -8.21
C ASP A 64 8.59 16.82 -9.49
N ALA A 65 8.42 15.54 -9.82
CA ALA A 65 8.98 14.94 -11.02
C ALA A 65 8.48 15.66 -12.29
N PRO A 66 9.39 16.15 -13.17
CA PRO A 66 9.02 17.04 -14.28
C PRO A 66 8.35 16.31 -15.46
N THR A 67 8.40 14.97 -15.48
CA THR A 67 7.86 14.17 -16.58
C THR A 67 7.16 12.93 -16.06
N LEU A 68 6.20 12.42 -16.83
CA LEU A 68 5.53 11.15 -16.54
C LEU A 68 6.53 9.98 -16.43
N LYS A 69 7.61 10.01 -17.20
CA LYS A 69 8.69 9.00 -17.11
C LYS A 69 9.40 9.06 -15.76
N ALA A 70 9.71 10.27 -15.28
CA ALA A 70 10.32 10.46 -13.96
C ALA A 70 9.37 10.01 -12.84
N GLN A 71 8.07 10.33 -12.95
CA GLN A 71 7.04 9.85 -12.01
C GLN A 71 6.97 8.32 -11.97
N ASN A 72 6.97 7.66 -13.14
CA ASN A 72 6.96 6.21 -13.22
C ASN A 72 8.21 5.59 -12.58
N ASN A 73 9.40 6.17 -12.80
CA ASN A 73 10.63 5.68 -12.17
C ASN A 73 10.57 5.76 -10.63
N VAL A 74 10.03 6.85 -10.07
CA VAL A 74 9.84 6.99 -8.62
C VAL A 74 8.82 5.96 -8.12
N PHE A 75 7.71 5.79 -8.85
CA PHE A 75 6.69 4.80 -8.52
C PHE A 75 7.23 3.36 -8.55
N ASP A 76 8.03 3.01 -9.56
CA ASP A 76 8.59 1.66 -9.68
C ASP A 76 9.57 1.35 -8.55
N LYS A 77 10.33 2.35 -8.10
CA LYS A 77 11.27 2.24 -6.98
C LYS A 77 10.56 2.14 -5.62
N ALA A 78 9.66 3.07 -5.32
CA ALA A 78 9.10 3.23 -3.97
C ALA A 78 7.69 2.61 -3.81
N GLY A 79 6.98 2.40 -4.91
CA GLY A 79 5.61 1.90 -4.93
C GLY A 79 4.57 2.91 -4.44
N VAL A 80 4.89 4.21 -4.49
CA VAL A 80 4.01 5.29 -4.01
C VAL A 80 3.81 6.38 -5.05
N ARG A 81 2.67 7.06 -4.95
CA ARG A 81 2.25 8.21 -5.74
C ARG A 81 1.73 9.27 -4.80
N TRP A 82 1.84 10.51 -5.22
CA TRP A 82 1.29 11.60 -4.45
C TRP A 82 -0.25 11.60 -4.48
N SER A 83 -0.84 11.94 -3.34
CA SER A 83 -2.29 12.19 -3.21
C SER A 83 -2.50 13.39 -2.29
N LYS A 84 -3.68 14.02 -2.38
CA LYS A 84 -3.99 15.18 -1.53
C LYS A 84 -3.96 14.88 -0.03
N LEU A 85 -4.09 13.62 0.37
CA LEU A 85 -4.01 13.22 1.78
C LEU A 85 -2.61 13.44 2.37
N PHE A 86 -1.54 13.38 1.56
CA PHE A 86 -0.18 13.67 2.02
C PHE A 86 0.06 15.14 2.40
N GLN A 87 -0.88 16.04 2.10
CA GLN A 87 -0.85 17.42 2.58
C GLN A 87 -1.29 17.55 4.04
N LEU A 88 -1.92 16.52 4.61
CA LEU A 88 -2.37 16.51 6.00
C LEU A 88 -1.18 16.13 6.90
N PRO A 89 -0.76 16.98 7.85
CA PRO A 89 0.43 16.73 8.67
C PRO A 89 0.33 15.47 9.54
N TYR A 90 -0.89 15.02 9.81
CA TYR A 90 -1.17 13.85 10.62
C TYR A 90 -1.44 12.60 9.78
N TRP A 91 -1.44 12.65 8.44
CA TRP A 91 -1.78 11.49 7.63
C TRP A 91 -0.56 10.60 7.42
N ASN A 92 -0.55 9.42 8.04
CA ASN A 92 0.41 8.34 7.76
C ASN A 92 -0.32 7.08 7.26
N PRO A 93 -0.25 6.74 5.97
CA PRO A 93 -0.90 5.56 5.40
C PRO A 93 -0.62 4.27 6.19
N MET A 94 0.60 4.08 6.69
CA MET A 94 0.97 2.87 7.42
C MET A 94 0.32 2.74 8.78
N SER A 95 -0.11 3.85 9.38
CA SER A 95 -0.78 3.87 10.69
C SER A 95 -2.29 3.95 10.58
N TYR A 96 -2.83 4.39 9.45
CA TYR A 96 -4.27 4.69 9.30
C TYR A 96 -4.99 3.80 8.29
N ILE A 97 -4.30 3.00 7.49
CA ILE A 97 -4.94 1.96 6.67
C ILE A 97 -5.40 0.82 7.58
N VAL A 98 -6.70 0.54 7.55
CA VAL A 98 -7.29 -0.65 8.17
C VAL A 98 -7.93 -1.45 7.05
N ILE A 99 -7.33 -2.60 6.71
CA ILE A 99 -7.88 -3.47 5.67
C ILE A 99 -9.16 -4.11 6.19
N ASP A 100 -10.24 -3.97 5.44
CA ASP A 100 -11.54 -4.52 5.80
C ASP A 100 -11.46 -6.07 5.94
N PRO A 101 -11.66 -6.61 7.16
CA PRO A 101 -11.55 -8.04 7.43
C PRO A 101 -12.63 -8.85 6.72
N ILE A 102 -13.81 -8.29 6.44
CA ILE A 102 -14.90 -9.02 5.76
C ILE A 102 -14.47 -9.36 4.33
N HIS A 103 -13.90 -8.39 3.62
CA HIS A 103 -13.41 -8.62 2.26
C HIS A 103 -12.23 -9.59 2.23
N CYS A 104 -11.33 -9.52 3.20
CA CYS A 104 -10.21 -10.45 3.32
C CYS A 104 -10.68 -11.88 3.63
N PHE A 105 -11.60 -12.04 4.57
CA PHE A 105 -12.06 -13.33 5.05
C PHE A 105 -13.01 -14.01 4.05
N LYS A 106 -14.10 -13.34 3.67
CA LYS A 106 -15.16 -13.94 2.85
C LYS A 106 -14.71 -14.18 1.41
N PHE A 107 -14.10 -13.18 0.78
CA PHE A 107 -13.75 -13.23 -0.64
C PHE A 107 -12.30 -13.63 -0.89
N GLY A 108 -11.41 -13.50 0.10
CA GLY A 108 -10.05 -13.98 0.01
C GLY A 108 -9.94 -15.42 0.54
N LEU A 109 -9.83 -15.55 1.85
CA LEU A 109 -9.50 -16.81 2.51
C LEU A 109 -10.53 -17.92 2.25
N LEU A 110 -11.80 -17.66 2.57
CA LEU A 110 -12.83 -18.69 2.48
C LEU A 110 -13.05 -19.13 1.03
N HIS A 111 -13.10 -18.18 0.09
CA HIS A 111 -13.23 -18.49 -1.33
C HIS A 111 -12.06 -19.34 -1.83
N HIS A 112 -10.81 -18.94 -1.56
CA HIS A 112 -9.63 -19.70 -1.98
C HIS A 112 -9.63 -21.12 -1.39
N HIS A 113 -9.88 -21.27 -0.09
CA HIS A 113 -9.89 -22.59 0.53
C HIS A 113 -11.01 -23.48 0.02
N LEU A 114 -12.24 -22.98 -0.09
CA LEU A 114 -13.39 -23.79 -0.49
C LEU A 114 -13.43 -24.08 -1.99
N MET A 115 -12.98 -23.15 -2.84
CA MET A 115 -13.15 -23.26 -4.30
C MET A 115 -11.87 -23.63 -5.04
N GLU A 116 -10.69 -23.27 -4.53
CA GLU A 116 -9.42 -23.50 -5.21
C GLU A 116 -8.57 -24.60 -4.55
N VAL A 117 -8.67 -24.79 -3.24
CA VAL A 117 -7.89 -25.79 -2.49
C VAL A 117 -8.68 -27.09 -2.26
N TRP A 118 -9.95 -26.99 -1.85
CA TRP A 118 -10.78 -28.15 -1.50
C TRP A 118 -11.92 -28.45 -2.49
N GLY A 119 -12.24 -27.52 -3.38
CA GLY A 119 -13.25 -27.67 -4.43
C GLY A 119 -12.69 -28.39 -5.65
#